data_AF-A0A9D9AL88-F1
#
_entry.id   AF-A0A9D9AL88-F1
#
_cell.length_a   1.000
_cell.length_b   1.000
_cell.length_c   1.000
_cell.angle_alpha   90.00
_cell.angle_beta   90.00
_cell.angle_gamma   90.00
#
_symmetry.space_group_name_H-M   'P 1'
#
loop_
_entity.id
_entity.type
_entity.pdbx_description
1 polymer ?
#
loop_
_entity_poly.entity_id
_entity_poly.type
_entity_poly.pdbx_seq_one_letter_code
_entity_poly.pdbx_strand_id
1 'polypeptide(L)'
;MRFLTLLMVVCLASCASIPELPQIRSDEPRGPFRPRDIYPTAPNVERLIGPEDCRGSTLAAVRADLPNYPASAYRNGRQGWVVVRFHVYSDGSVHRARVARSVPDGVFDRAAMSAVSDWEFRPLDGADILENCVVMFEFRAGDVRIR
;
A
#
# COMPACT_ATOMS: atom_id res chain seq x y z
N MET A 1 -37.52 64.61 29.37
CA MET A 1 -38.31 64.77 28.13
C MET A 1 -37.37 65.01 26.97
N ARG A 2 -37.23 64.02 26.07
CA ARG A 2 -37.07 64.17 24.60
C ARG A 2 -36.89 62.78 23.99
N PHE A 3 -38.00 62.25 23.50
CA PHE A 3 -38.09 61.18 22.52
C PHE A 3 -37.35 61.61 21.24
N LEU A 4 -36.60 60.70 20.61
CA LEU A 4 -36.54 60.67 19.15
C LEU A 4 -36.19 59.26 18.66
N THR A 5 -37.17 58.68 17.97
CA THR A 5 -37.16 57.39 17.30
C THR A 5 -36.49 57.51 15.92
N LEU A 6 -36.19 56.33 15.34
CA LEU A 6 -36.10 56.02 13.90
C LEU A 6 -34.74 56.21 13.19
N LEU A 7 -34.09 55.10 12.81
CA LEU A 7 -33.90 54.80 11.39
C LEU A 7 -33.65 53.30 11.13
N MET A 8 -34.31 52.85 10.08
CA MET A 8 -34.47 51.52 9.49
C MET A 8 -33.23 51.08 8.70
N VAL A 9 -32.74 49.84 8.90
CA VAL A 9 -31.98 49.11 7.87
C VAL A 9 -32.29 47.61 7.99
N VAL A 10 -33.28 47.15 7.23
CA VAL A 10 -33.50 45.72 6.98
C VAL A 10 -32.67 45.35 5.77
N CYS A 11 -31.52 44.72 5.99
CA CYS A 11 -30.66 44.21 4.93
C CYS A 11 -31.10 42.77 4.60
N LEU A 12 -31.92 42.60 3.57
CA LEU A 12 -32.25 41.29 2.99
C LEU A 12 -31.05 40.78 2.17
N ALA A 13 -30.00 40.33 2.85
CA ALA A 13 -28.99 39.50 2.23
C ALA A 13 -29.53 38.06 2.18
N SER A 14 -30.27 37.72 1.13
CA SER A 14 -30.51 36.31 0.78
C SER A 14 -29.20 35.70 0.27
N CYS A 15 -28.32 35.35 1.21
CA CYS A 15 -27.31 34.34 0.98
C CYS A 15 -28.05 33.00 0.90
N ALA A 16 -28.38 32.56 -0.32
CA ALA A 16 -28.78 31.18 -0.54
C ALA A 16 -27.58 30.29 -0.20
N SER A 17 -27.56 29.78 1.03
CA SER A 17 -26.58 28.80 1.47
C SER A 17 -26.77 27.55 0.64
N ILE A 18 -25.82 27.28 -0.26
CA ILE A 18 -25.69 25.96 -0.88
C ILE A 18 -25.45 24.99 0.29
N PRO A 19 -26.29 23.95 0.50
CA PRO A 19 -25.98 22.95 1.48
C PRO A 19 -24.72 22.22 1.01
N GLU A 20 -23.64 22.38 1.77
CA GLU A 20 -22.41 21.61 1.63
C GLU A 20 -22.80 20.12 1.61
N LEU A 21 -22.67 19.47 0.45
CA LEU A 21 -22.91 18.04 0.34
C LEU A 21 -21.99 17.34 1.36
N PRO A 22 -22.51 16.42 2.19
CA PRO A 22 -21.69 15.68 3.13
C PRO A 22 -20.54 15.03 2.37
N GLN A 23 -19.32 15.46 2.68
CA GLN A 23 -18.09 14.87 2.15
C GLN A 23 -18.17 13.37 2.44
N ILE A 24 -18.28 12.53 1.39
CA ILE A 24 -18.22 11.06 1.53
C ILE A 24 -16.86 10.76 2.17
N ARG A 25 -16.87 10.48 3.48
CA ARG A 25 -15.65 10.17 4.22
C ARG A 25 -15.16 8.82 3.70
N SER A 26 -14.07 8.83 2.94
CA SER A 26 -13.35 7.64 2.47
C SER A 26 -12.73 6.80 3.60
N ASP A 27 -13.02 7.16 4.85
CA ASP A 27 -12.47 6.60 6.08
C ASP A 27 -13.49 5.72 6.83
N GLU A 28 -14.63 5.40 6.22
CA GLU A 28 -15.55 4.43 6.82
C GLU A 28 -14.84 3.06 6.92
N PRO A 29 -14.73 2.47 8.13
CA PRO A 29 -14.00 1.23 8.32
C PRO A 29 -14.53 0.17 7.35
N ARG A 30 -13.63 -0.42 6.56
CA ARG A 30 -13.99 -1.60 5.77
C ARG A 30 -14.61 -2.60 6.74
N GLY A 31 -15.83 -3.06 6.45
CA GLY A 31 -16.48 -4.10 7.24
C GLY A 31 -15.56 -5.31 7.44
N PRO A 32 -15.81 -6.16 8.46
CA PRO A 32 -14.88 -7.21 8.83
C PRO A 32 -14.57 -8.12 7.64
N PHE A 33 -13.29 -8.51 7.48
CA PHE A 33 -12.89 -9.46 6.46
C PHE A 33 -13.60 -10.79 6.69
N ARG A 34 -14.20 -11.33 5.63
CA ARG A 34 -14.89 -12.62 5.65
C ARG A 34 -14.17 -13.56 4.67
N PRO A 35 -13.28 -14.44 5.15
CA PRO A 35 -12.58 -15.38 4.28
C PRO A 35 -13.59 -16.23 3.51
N ARG A 36 -13.43 -16.30 2.19
CA ARG A 36 -14.20 -17.20 1.31
C ARG A 36 -13.35 -18.32 0.73
N ASP A 37 -12.04 -18.08 0.65
CA ASP A 37 -11.06 -19.05 0.14
C ASP A 37 -10.14 -19.54 1.26
N ILE A 38 -9.73 -20.81 1.17
CA ILE A 38 -8.67 -21.37 2.01
C ILE A 38 -7.36 -20.69 1.65
N TYR A 39 -6.58 -20.28 2.66
CA TYR A 39 -5.27 -19.70 2.44
C TYR A 39 -4.33 -20.75 1.80
N PRO A 40 -3.72 -20.47 0.63
CA PRO A 40 -2.85 -21.42 -0.03
C PRO A 40 -1.56 -21.64 0.77
N THR A 41 -0.99 -22.85 0.68
CA THR A 41 0.31 -23.14 1.29
C THR A 41 1.39 -22.26 0.67
N ALA A 42 2.06 -21.45 1.48
CA ALA A 42 3.15 -20.60 1.04
C ALA A 42 4.40 -21.43 0.72
N PRO A 43 5.20 -21.05 -0.30
CA PRO A 43 6.47 -21.69 -0.57
C PRO A 43 7.45 -21.41 0.57
N ASN A 44 8.46 -22.25 0.69
CA ASN A 44 9.67 -21.89 1.43
C ASN A 44 10.42 -20.86 0.58
N VAL A 45 10.52 -19.63 1.09
CA VAL A 45 11.09 -18.48 0.37
C VAL A 45 12.60 -18.61 0.29
N GLU A 46 13.23 -19.25 1.27
CA GLU A 46 14.67 -19.49 1.32
C GLU A 46 15.14 -20.30 0.12
N ARG A 47 14.31 -21.22 -0.40
CA ARG A 47 14.58 -21.97 -1.63
C ARG A 47 14.48 -21.16 -2.92
N LEU A 48 13.92 -19.95 -2.86
CA LEU A 48 13.81 -19.04 -4.01
C LEU A 48 14.96 -18.04 -4.09
N ILE A 49 15.75 -17.93 -3.01
CA ILE A 49 16.91 -17.06 -2.89
C ILE A 49 18.15 -17.89 -3.28
N GLY A 50 18.76 -17.55 -4.41
CA GLY A 50 20.05 -18.10 -4.81
C GLY A 50 21.17 -17.61 -3.89
N PRO A 51 22.31 -18.33 -3.82
CA PRO A 51 23.42 -17.96 -2.92
C PRO A 51 24.02 -16.57 -3.21
N GLU A 52 23.87 -16.09 -4.44
CA GLU A 52 24.34 -14.78 -4.90
C GLU A 52 23.24 -13.70 -4.92
N ASP A 53 21.98 -14.07 -4.62
CA ASP A 53 20.87 -13.13 -4.63
C ASP A 53 20.99 -12.14 -3.46
N CYS A 54 20.85 -10.85 -3.75
CA CYS A 54 20.91 -9.75 -2.79
C CYS A 54 22.21 -9.68 -1.96
N ARG A 55 23.31 -10.23 -2.48
CA ARG A 55 24.60 -10.24 -1.78
C ARG A 55 25.40 -8.97 -2.06
N GLY A 56 26.07 -8.43 -1.04
CA GLY A 56 27.07 -7.36 -1.18
C GLY A 56 26.98 -6.25 -0.15
N SER A 57 25.80 -6.05 0.45
CA SER A 57 25.57 -5.05 1.50
C SER A 57 24.31 -5.39 2.31
N THR A 58 24.20 -4.84 3.52
CA THR A 58 23.00 -4.93 4.35
C THR A 58 21.99 -3.88 3.92
N LEU A 59 20.82 -4.30 3.45
CA LEU A 59 19.72 -3.39 3.15
C LEU A 59 19.13 -2.80 4.44
N ALA A 60 19.03 -1.47 4.48
CA ALA A 60 18.36 -0.76 5.55
C ALA A 60 17.26 0.12 4.98
N ALA A 61 16.01 -0.25 5.22
CA ALA A 61 14.85 0.47 4.69
C ALA A 61 14.75 1.89 5.28
N VAL A 62 14.56 2.86 4.39
CA VAL A 62 14.12 4.22 4.71
C VAL A 62 12.60 4.31 4.58
N ARG A 63 12.06 3.74 3.51
CA ARG A 63 10.62 3.60 3.25
C ARG A 63 10.36 2.21 2.69
N ALA A 64 9.52 1.44 3.38
CA ALA A 64 9.17 0.08 2.99
C ALA A 64 7.71 -0.24 3.32
N ASP A 65 6.80 0.57 2.80
CA ASP A 65 5.37 0.43 3.07
C ASP A 65 4.84 -0.90 2.52
N LEU A 66 3.94 -1.54 3.27
CA LEU A 66 3.29 -2.77 2.86
C LEU A 66 2.30 -2.50 1.72
N PRO A 67 2.08 -3.47 0.80
CA PRO A 67 1.09 -3.31 -0.24
C PRO A 67 -0.32 -3.24 0.34
N ASN A 68 -1.14 -2.37 -0.26
CA ASN A 68 -2.55 -2.30 0.10
C ASN A 68 -3.27 -3.60 -0.26
N TYR A 69 -4.15 -4.06 0.63
CA TYR A 69 -5.04 -5.19 0.32
C TYR A 69 -6.01 -4.79 -0.80
N PRO A 70 -6.03 -5.48 -1.97
CA PRO A 70 -6.90 -5.10 -3.07
C PRO A 70 -8.37 -5.11 -2.65
N ALA A 71 -9.09 -4.03 -2.91
CA ALA A 71 -10.47 -3.86 -2.45
C ALA A 71 -11.42 -4.97 -2.97
N SER A 72 -11.21 -5.42 -4.21
CA SER A 72 -11.96 -6.54 -4.79
C SER A 72 -11.66 -7.86 -4.06
N ALA A 73 -10.39 -8.16 -3.78
CA ALA A 73 -9.98 -9.35 -3.04
C ALA A 73 -10.54 -9.33 -1.61
N TYR A 74 -10.46 -8.18 -0.94
CA TYR A 74 -11.01 -7.98 0.40
C TYR A 74 -12.52 -8.27 0.45
N ARG A 75 -13.31 -7.64 -0.43
CA ARG A 75 -14.77 -7.86 -0.50
C ARG A 75 -15.15 -9.30 -0.83
N ASN A 76 -14.35 -9.95 -1.66
CA ASN A 76 -14.56 -11.33 -2.08
C ASN A 76 -13.94 -12.34 -1.12
N GLY A 77 -13.32 -11.93 -0.01
CA GLY A 77 -12.72 -12.83 0.97
C GLY A 77 -11.56 -13.67 0.42
N ARG A 78 -10.90 -13.22 -0.64
CA ARG A 78 -9.81 -13.94 -1.30
C ARG A 78 -8.53 -13.70 -0.54
N GLN A 79 -7.69 -14.72 -0.43
CA GLN A 79 -6.42 -14.67 0.30
C GLN A 79 -5.31 -15.27 -0.56
N GLY A 80 -4.05 -14.97 -0.24
CA GLY A 80 -2.94 -15.45 -1.06
C GLY A 80 -1.59 -14.91 -0.64
N TRP A 81 -0.60 -15.14 -1.48
CA TRP A 81 0.75 -14.62 -1.29
C TRP A 81 1.38 -14.27 -2.63
N VAL A 82 2.36 -13.38 -2.59
CA VAL A 82 3.13 -12.93 -3.77
C VAL A 82 4.59 -12.87 -3.40
N VAL A 83 5.43 -13.51 -4.20
CA VAL A 83 6.88 -13.38 -4.17
C VAL A 83 7.29 -12.38 -5.24
N VAL A 84 7.92 -11.29 -4.83
CA VAL A 84 8.45 -10.26 -5.72
C VAL A 84 9.97 -10.35 -5.74
N ARG A 85 10.55 -10.29 -6.95
CA ARG A 85 11.98 -10.17 -7.18
C ARG A 85 12.32 -8.77 -7.69
N PHE A 86 13.37 -8.17 -7.17
CA PHE A 86 13.77 -6.80 -7.50
C PHE A 86 15.29 -6.61 -7.39
N HIS A 87 15.77 -5.42 -7.78
CA HIS A 87 17.14 -4.97 -7.59
C HIS A 87 17.16 -3.71 -6.74
N VAL A 88 18.26 -3.47 -6.03
CA VAL A 88 18.50 -2.20 -5.32
C VAL A 88 19.75 -1.56 -5.89
N TYR A 89 19.67 -0.32 -6.36
CA TYR A 89 20.82 0.42 -6.90
C TYR A 89 21.62 1.07 -5.76
N SER A 90 22.82 1.57 -6.07
CA SER A 90 23.74 2.16 -5.09
C SER A 90 23.17 3.35 -4.32
N ASP A 91 22.24 4.10 -4.92
CA ASP A 91 21.52 5.19 -4.27
C ASP A 91 20.41 4.74 -3.30
N GLY A 92 20.13 3.43 -3.24
CA GLY A 92 19.10 2.83 -2.40
C GLY A 92 17.72 2.72 -3.08
N SER A 93 17.59 3.12 -4.35
CA SER A 93 16.34 3.00 -5.10
C SER A 93 16.07 1.56 -5.56
N VAL A 94 14.79 1.17 -5.62
CA VAL A 94 14.38 -0.14 -6.14
C VAL A 94 14.14 -0.11 -7.65
N HIS A 95 14.67 -1.11 -8.34
CA HIS A 95 14.52 -1.27 -9.79
C HIS A 95 14.09 -2.69 -10.19
N ARG A 96 13.47 -2.79 -11.37
CA ARG A 96 13.02 -4.04 -12.03
C ARG A 96 12.23 -5.00 -11.11
N ALA A 97 11.36 -4.45 -10.27
CA ALA A 97 10.42 -5.24 -9.48
C ALA A 97 9.51 -6.07 -10.40
N ARG A 98 9.44 -7.38 -10.15
CA ARG A 98 8.65 -8.33 -10.93
C ARG A 98 8.13 -9.46 -10.05
N VAL A 99 6.94 -9.97 -10.35
CA VAL A 99 6.41 -11.16 -9.67
C VAL A 99 7.23 -12.38 -10.09
N ALA A 100 7.85 -13.06 -9.12
CA ALA A 100 8.52 -14.33 -9.34
C ALA A 100 7.55 -15.50 -9.23
N ARG A 101 6.58 -15.40 -8.31
CA ARG A 101 5.49 -16.37 -8.12
C ARG A 101 4.37 -15.72 -7.32
N SER A 102 3.13 -16.09 -7.56
CA SER A 102 2.00 -15.72 -6.70
C SER A 102 1.00 -16.85 -6.66
N VAL A 103 0.16 -16.87 -5.62
CA VAL A 103 -1.06 -17.68 -5.58
C VAL A 103 -2.12 -16.91 -4.79
N PRO A 104 -3.33 -16.75 -5.31
CA PRO A 104 -3.73 -16.92 -6.72
C PRO A 104 -3.09 -15.90 -7.66
N ASP A 105 -2.77 -16.33 -8.88
CA ASP A 105 -2.10 -15.54 -9.91
C ASP A 105 -2.84 -14.25 -10.26
N GLY A 106 -2.10 -13.13 -10.36
CA GLY A 106 -2.62 -11.83 -10.82
C GLY A 106 -3.49 -11.07 -9.83
N VAL A 107 -3.87 -11.66 -8.70
CA VAL A 107 -4.85 -11.07 -7.76
C VAL A 107 -4.23 -9.99 -6.89
N PHE A 108 -3.03 -10.27 -6.42
CA PHE A 108 -2.28 -9.44 -5.48
C PHE A 108 -1.02 -8.83 -6.11
N ASP A 109 -0.65 -9.33 -7.29
CA ASP A 109 0.56 -9.02 -8.05
C ASP A 109 0.79 -7.53 -8.23
N ARG A 110 -0.23 -6.80 -8.72
CA ARG A 110 -0.12 -5.35 -8.95
C ARG A 110 0.14 -4.61 -7.65
N ALA A 111 -0.59 -4.94 -6.58
CA ALA A 111 -0.43 -4.27 -5.29
C ALA A 111 0.99 -4.51 -4.73
N ALA A 112 1.47 -5.75 -4.78
CA ALA A 112 2.80 -6.13 -4.34
C ALA A 112 3.91 -5.44 -5.15
N MET A 113 3.81 -5.44 -6.49
CA MET A 113 4.80 -4.77 -7.35
C MET A 113 4.82 -3.25 -7.15
N SER A 114 3.65 -2.61 -7.03
CA SER A 114 3.59 -1.17 -6.77
C SER A 114 4.28 -0.81 -5.45
N ALA A 115 3.98 -1.54 -4.36
CA ALA A 115 4.62 -1.29 -3.08
C ALA A 115 6.14 -1.43 -3.14
N VAL A 116 6.65 -2.52 -3.72
CA VAL A 116 8.10 -2.76 -3.84
C VAL A 116 8.78 -1.72 -4.72
N SER A 117 8.12 -1.26 -5.78
CA SER A 117 8.68 -0.23 -6.66
C SER A 117 8.81 1.13 -5.97
N ASP A 118 7.99 1.38 -4.94
CA ASP A 118 8.01 2.62 -4.16
C ASP A 118 8.93 2.53 -2.93
N TRP A 119 9.61 1.40 -2.72
CA TRP A 119 10.54 1.24 -1.60
C TRP A 119 11.83 2.02 -1.81
N GLU A 120 12.35 2.53 -0.70
CA GLU A 120 13.61 3.26 -0.64
C GLU A 120 14.45 2.70 0.51
N PHE A 121 15.71 2.47 0.21
CA PHE A 121 16.72 2.00 1.16
C PHE A 121 17.77 3.10 1.37
N ARG A 122 18.55 2.96 2.44
CA ARG A 122 19.78 3.74 2.56
C ARG A 122 20.72 3.37 1.40
N PRO A 123 21.53 4.32 0.90
CA PRO A 123 22.55 4.03 -0.10
C PRO A 123 23.42 2.84 0.29
N LEU A 124 23.87 2.09 -0.70
CA LEU A 124 24.65 0.88 -0.48
C LEU A 124 26.11 1.22 -0.15
N ASP A 125 26.65 0.60 0.89
CA ASP A 125 28.06 0.71 1.22
C ASP A 125 28.91 -0.20 0.31
N GLY A 126 29.47 0.37 -0.77
CA GLY A 126 30.49 -0.29 -1.60
C GLY A 126 29.98 -1.26 -2.67
N ALA A 127 28.67 -1.31 -2.92
CA ALA A 127 28.07 -2.08 -4.01
C ALA A 127 27.31 -1.17 -4.97
N ASP A 128 27.47 -1.38 -6.28
CA ASP A 128 26.75 -0.61 -7.30
C ASP A 128 25.28 -1.04 -7.42
N ILE A 129 25.01 -2.33 -7.24
CA ILE A 129 23.69 -2.94 -7.34
C ILE A 129 23.63 -4.22 -6.50
N LEU A 130 22.54 -4.42 -5.75
CA LEU A 130 22.17 -5.73 -5.21
C LEU A 130 21.16 -6.38 -6.16
N GLU A 131 21.56 -7.50 -6.77
CA GLU A 131 20.73 -8.14 -7.77
C GLU A 131 19.77 -9.19 -7.19
N ASN A 132 18.60 -9.34 -7.81
CA ASN A 132 17.70 -10.47 -7.60
C ASN A 132 17.22 -10.66 -6.15
N CYS A 133 17.17 -9.59 -5.35
CA CYS A 133 16.55 -9.57 -4.03
C CYS A 133 15.10 -10.08 -4.10
N VAL A 134 14.67 -10.80 -3.06
CA VAL A 134 13.35 -11.42 -3.01
C VAL A 134 12.64 -11.00 -1.73
N VAL A 135 11.35 -10.72 -1.84
CA VAL A 135 10.46 -10.57 -0.69
C VAL A 135 9.16 -11.32 -0.96
N MET A 136 8.57 -11.90 0.09
CA MET A 136 7.24 -12.48 0.00
C MET A 136 6.25 -11.69 0.86
N PHE A 137 5.12 -11.32 0.26
CA PHE A 137 3.96 -10.81 0.97
C PHE A 137 2.91 -11.88 1.15
N GLU A 138 2.37 -12.01 2.36
CA GLU A 138 1.18 -12.81 2.67
C GLU A 138 -0.03 -11.87 2.83
N PHE A 139 -1.08 -12.08 2.03
CA PHE A 139 -2.38 -11.42 2.10
C PHE A 139 -3.37 -12.35 2.79
N ARG A 140 -3.58 -12.19 4.10
CA ARG A 140 -4.31 -13.17 4.93
C ARG A 140 -5.22 -12.47 5.92
N ALA A 141 -6.47 -12.92 5.99
CA ALA A 141 -7.49 -12.42 6.91
C ALA A 141 -7.72 -10.90 6.85
N GLY A 142 -7.52 -10.27 5.68
CA GLY A 142 -7.62 -8.81 5.51
C GLY A 142 -6.34 -8.04 5.82
N ASP A 143 -5.31 -8.71 6.34
CA ASP A 143 -4.01 -8.13 6.65
C ASP A 143 -2.95 -8.48 5.59
N VAL A 144 -1.85 -7.74 5.62
CA VAL A 144 -0.66 -7.98 4.79
C VAL A 144 0.57 -8.11 5.69
N ARG A 145 1.43 -9.09 5.44
CA ARG A 145 2.68 -9.31 6.18
C ARG A 145 3.82 -9.67 5.24
N ILE A 146 5.05 -9.34 5.64
CA ILE A 146 6.28 -9.84 5.00
C ILE A 146 6.69 -11.15 5.69
N ARG A 147 7.18 -12.11 4.90
CA ARG A 147 7.79 -13.35 5.38
C ARG A 147 9.21 -13.49 4.85
#